data_AF-A0A928MLI0-F1
#
_entry.id   AF-A0A928MLI0-F1
#
_cell.length_a   1.000
_cell.length_b   1.000
_cell.length_c   1.000
_cell.angle_alpha   90.00
_cell.angle_beta   90.00
_cell.angle_gamma   90.00
#
_symmetry.space_group_name_H-M   'P 1'
#
loop_
_entity.id
_entity.type
_entity.pdbx_description
1 polymer ?
#
loop_
_entity_poly.entity_id
_entity_poly.type
_entity_poly.pdbx_seq_one_letter_code
_entity_poly.pdbx_strand_id
1 'polypeptide(L)' 'MGNQINYAVVDRVVGSIAVLIFDNGLRLTTPASGLSEGDVVVWEEGTCRVDREETLRRRQRMDDRRRRIFKRRKLD' A
#
# COMPACT_ATOMS: atom_id res chain seq x y z
N MET A 1 5.63 -8.35 26.29
CA MET A 1 6.28 -8.12 24.98
C MET A 1 5.23 -7.45 24.11
N GLY A 2 5.45 -6.21 23.68
CA GLY A 2 4.45 -5.48 22.89
C GLY A 2 4.41 -5.99 21.46
N ASN A 3 3.22 -6.19 20.90
CA ASN A 3 3.05 -6.54 19.49
C ASN A 3 3.60 -5.42 18.62
N GLN A 4 4.60 -5.74 17.80
CA GLN A 4 5.15 -4.78 16.85
C GLN A 4 4.26 -4.75 15.61
N ILE A 5 3.43 -3.70 15.52
CA ILE A 5 2.62 -3.40 14.35
C ILE A 5 3.51 -2.69 13.33
N ASN A 6 3.65 -3.27 12.13
CA ASN A 6 4.40 -2.65 11.04
C ASN A 6 3.48 -2.35 9.85
N TYR A 7 3.53 -1.14 9.33
CA TYR A 7 2.79 -0.76 8.12
C TYR A 7 3.65 -0.97 6.88
N ALA A 8 3.02 -1.44 5.81
CA ALA A 8 3.63 -1.54 4.49
C ALA A 8 2.66 -1.12 3.40
N VAL A 9 3.22 -0.88 2.21
CA VAL A 9 2.45 -0.69 0.98
C VAL A 9 2.74 -1.87 0.05
N VAL A 10 1.71 -2.42 -0.56
CA VAL A 10 1.85 -3.42 -1.64
C VAL A 10 2.39 -2.68 -2.88
N ASP A 11 3.62 -2.97 -3.29
CA ASP A 11 4.22 -2.41 -4.51
C ASP A 11 3.64 -3.07 -5.75
N ARG A 12 3.68 -4.41 -5.79
CA ARG A 12 3.20 -5.23 -6.90
C ARG A 12 2.71 -6.60 -6.46
N VAL A 13 1.86 -7.21 -7.27
CA VAL A 13 1.41 -8.61 -7.09
C VAL A 13 1.79 -9.43 -8.32
N VAL A 14 2.54 -10.52 -8.11
CA VAL A 14 2.99 -11.42 -9.18
C VAL A 14 2.52 -12.84 -8.84
N GLY A 15 1.48 -13.29 -9.53
CA GLY A 15 0.84 -14.58 -9.23
C GLY A 15 0.30 -14.61 -7.79
N SER A 16 0.84 -15.51 -6.96
CA SER A 16 0.45 -15.67 -5.55
C SER A 16 1.33 -14.88 -4.56
N ILE A 17 2.29 -14.09 -5.06
CA ILE A 17 3.28 -13.37 -4.26
C ILE A 17 2.97 -11.87 -4.30
N ALA A 18 2.91 -11.24 -3.15
CA ALA A 18 2.84 -9.78 -3.01
C ALA A 18 4.17 -9.23 -2.49
N VAL A 19 4.63 -8.15 -3.11
CA VAL A 19 5.81 -7.41 -2.69
C VAL A 19 5.37 -6.27 -1.77
N LEU A 20 5.83 -6.29 -0.53
CA LEU A 20 5.52 -5.30 0.49
C LEU A 20 6.73 -4.39 0.74
N ILE A 21 6.51 -3.08 0.69
CA ILE A 21 7.50 -2.07 1.05
C ILE A 21 7.17 -1.56 2.45
N PHE A 22 8.07 -1.84 3.39
CA PHE A 22 8.11 -1.28 4.74
C PHE A 22 9.14 -0.14 4.81
N ASP A 23 9.09 0.65 5.86
CA ASP A 23 10.09 1.71 6.10
C ASP A 23 11.51 1.15 6.30
N ASN A 24 11.62 -0.10 6.76
CA ASN A 24 12.90 -0.78 7.00
C ASN A 24 13.34 -1.69 5.85
N GLY A 25 12.63 -1.70 4.72
CA GLY A 25 12.98 -2.47 3.53
C GLY A 25 11.81 -3.22 2.91
N LEU A 26 12.14 -4.24 2.14
CA LEU A 26 11.18 -4.98 1.31
C LEU A 26 10.96 -6.39 1.88
N ARG A 27 9.72 -6.86 1.85
CA ARG A 27 9.35 -8.25 2.20
C ARG A 27 8.40 -8.83 1.17
N LEU A 28 8.38 -10.15 1.09
CA LEU A 28 7.45 -10.90 0.25
C LEU A 28 6.42 -11.59 1.14
N THR A 29 5.17 -11.67 0.68
CA THR A 29 4.12 -12.42 1.38
C THR A 29 3.34 -13.33 0.43
N THR A 30 2.90 -14.46 0.96
CA THR A 30 2.11 -15.48 0.28
C THR A 30 1.10 -16.11 1.25
N PRO A 31 -0.15 -16.38 0.85
CA PRO A 31 -0.73 -16.03 -0.45
C PRO A 31 -1.09 -14.54 -0.54
N ALA A 32 -0.94 -13.95 -1.72
CA ALA A 32 -1.35 -12.57 -2.02
C ALA A 32 -2.86 -12.39 -2.24
N SER A 33 -3.66 -13.43 -1.98
CA SER A 33 -5.11 -13.41 -2.19
C SER A 33 -5.75 -12.29 -1.37
N GLY A 34 -6.46 -11.38 -2.03
CA GLY A 34 -7.12 -10.24 -1.38
C GLY A 34 -6.23 -9.00 -1.18
N LEU A 35 -4.97 -9.03 -1.65
CA LEU A 35 -4.10 -7.86 -1.73
C LEU A 35 -4.10 -7.30 -3.16
N SER A 36 -4.11 -5.97 -3.28
CA SER A 36 -3.96 -5.27 -4.55
C SER A 36 -2.77 -4.31 -4.49
N GLU A 37 -2.21 -3.98 -5.66
CA GLU A 37 -1.16 -2.97 -5.76
C GLU A 37 -1.62 -1.62 -5.20
N GLY A 38 -0.75 -0.99 -4.42
CA GLY A 38 -1.02 0.26 -3.73
C GLY A 38 -1.83 0.13 -2.43
N ASP A 39 -2.28 -1.07 -2.05
CA ASP A 39 -2.94 -1.28 -0.77
C ASP A 39 -1.98 -1.03 0.39
N VAL A 40 -2.50 -0.43 1.45
CA VAL A 40 -1.79 -0.28 2.72
C VAL A 40 -2.14 -1.47 3.59
N VAL A 41 -1.12 -2.15 4.11
CA VAL A 41 -1.27 -3.35 4.93
C VAL A 41 -0.64 -3.15 6.30
N VAL A 42 -1.25 -3.80 7.28
CA VAL A 42 -0.73 -3.96 8.63
C VAL A 42 -0.18 -5.36 8.76
N TRP A 43 1.08 -5.45 9.17
CA TRP A 43 1.75 -6.69 9.51
C TRP A 43 1.85 -6.82 11.03
N GLU A 44 1.10 -7.77 11.58
CA GLU A 44 1.05 -8.07 13.00
C GLU A 44 1.12 -9.59 13.20
N GLU A 45 2.04 -10.08 14.05
CA GLU A 45 2.17 -11.50 14.39
C GLU A 45 2.26 -12.46 13.18
N GLY A 46 2.90 -12.02 12.09
CA GLY A 46 3.01 -12.82 10.86
C GLY A 46 1.75 -12.82 9.98
N THR A 47 0.71 -12.10 10.38
CA THR A 47 -0.50 -11.91 9.59
C THR A 47 -0.46 -10.56 8.87
N CYS A 48 -0.82 -10.58 7.58
CA CYS A 48 -0.95 -9.39 6.76
C CYS A 48 -2.45 -9.05 6.58
N ARG A 49 -2.87 -7.86 6.96
CA ARG A 49 -4.25 -7.39 6.79
C ARG A 49 -4.28 -6.05 6.07
N VAL A 50 -5.23 -5.86 5.15
CA VAL A 50 -5.40 -4.57 4.47
C VAL A 50 -6.03 -3.55 5.42
N ASP A 51 -5.36 -2.43 5.62
CA ASP A 51 -5.96 -1.23 6.19
C ASP A 51 -6.74 -0.52 5.09
N ARG A 52 -8.04 -0.82 5.01
CA ARG A 52 -8.92 -0.27 3.97
C ARG A 52 -9.06 1.24 4.09
N GLU A 53 -9.08 1.76 5.32
CA GLU A 53 -9.26 3.19 5.54
C GLU A 53 -8.04 3.96 5.05
N GLU A 54 -6.84 3.55 5.45
CA GLU A 54 -5.61 4.21 5.01
C GLU A 54 -5.35 4.00 3.51
N THR A 55 -5.73 2.85 2.96
CA THR A 55 -5.70 2.61 1.50
C THR A 55 -6.56 3.64 0.76
N LEU A 56 -7.79 3.86 1.21
CA LEU A 56 -8.70 4.84 0.60
C LEU A 56 -8.17 6.27 0.74
N ARG A 57 -7.70 6.65 1.94
CA ARG A 57 -7.09 7.98 2.16
C ARG A 57 -5.88 8.21 1.28
N ARG A 58 -5.00 7.20 1.11
CA ARG A 58 -3.83 7.28 0.24
C ARG A 58 -4.22 7.44 -1.22
N ARG A 59 -5.20 6.66 -1.71
CA ARG A 59 -5.71 6.77 -3.08
C ARG A 59 -6.30 8.16 -3.35
N GLN A 60 -7.12 8.68 -2.44
CA GLN A 60 -7.67 10.04 -2.54
C GLN A 60 -6.55 11.10 -2.63
N ARG A 61 -5.54 11.04 -1.73
CA ARG A 61 -4.39 11.96 -1.78
C ARG A 61 -3.64 11.90 -3.11
N MET A 62 -3.47 10.70 -3.67
CA MET A 62 -2.83 10.53 -4.98
C MET A 62 -3.68 11.12 -6.12
N ASP A 63 -4.98 10.89 -6.10
CA ASP A 63 -5.90 11.43 -7.10
C ASP A 63 -5.98 12.95 -7.06
N ASP A 64 -6.06 13.54 -5.87
CA ASP A 64 -6.03 14.99 -5.71
C ASP A 64 -4.71 15.60 -6.17
N ARG A 65 -3.59 14.92 -5.90
CA ARG A 65 -2.28 15.33 -6.43
C ARG A 65 -2.23 15.24 -7.96
N ARG A 66 -2.75 14.15 -8.55
CA ARG A 66 -2.85 13.99 -10.01
C ARG A 66 -3.69 15.11 -10.62
N ARG A 67 -4.90 15.37 -10.09
CA ARG A 67 -5.79 16.45 -10.55
C ARG A 67 -5.09 17.80 -10.54
N ARG A 68 -4.33 18.13 -9.50
CA ARG A 68 -3.56 19.39 -9.44
C ARG A 68 -2.50 19.48 -10.53
N ILE A 69 -1.75 18.41 -10.78
CA ILE A 69 -0.71 18.38 -11.83
C ILE A 69 -1.33 18.55 -13.22
N PHE A 70 -2.41 17.83 -13.52
CA PHE A 70 -3.08 17.91 -14.83
C PHE A 70 -3.84 19.23 -15.04
N LYS A 71 -4.39 19.84 -13.99
CA LYS A 71 -5.01 21.17 -14.07
C LYS A 71 -3.97 22.26 -14.37
N ARG A 72 -2.77 22.15 -13.80
CA ARG A 72 -1.66 23.09 -14.06
C ARG A 72 -1.15 23.00 -15.51
N ARG A 73 -1.05 21.78 -16.06
CA ARG A 73 -0.60 21.53 -17.45
C ARG A 73 -1.55 21.99 -18.56
N LYS A 74 -2.80 22.37 -18.25
CA LYS A 74 -3.74 22.94 -19.24
C LYS A 74 -3.65 24.47 -19.36
N LEU A 75 -2.80 25.11 -18.54
CA LEU A 75 -2.63 26.56 -18.49
C LEU A 75 -1.23 27.01 -18.95
N ASP A 76 -0.40 26.07 -19.43
CA ASP A 76 0.86 26.29 -20.13
C ASP A 76 0.68 25.86 -21.59
#